data_AF-A0A6N6KYH9-F1
#
_entry.id   AF-A0A6N6KYH9-F1
#
_cell.length_a   1.000
_cell.length_b   1.000
_cell.length_c   1.000
_cell.angle_alpha   90.00
_cell.angle_beta   90.00
_cell.angle_gamma   90.00
#
_symmetry.space_group_name_H-M   'P 1'
#
loop_
_entity.id
_entity.type
_entity.pdbx_description
1 polymer ?
#
loop_
_entity_poly.entity_id
_entity_poly.type
_entity_poly.pdbx_seq_one_letter_code
_entity_poly.pdbx_strand_id
1 'polypeptide(L)'
;MAEAIEVSAEIPASPESIYEAWLDGKLHAAMTGAGASAEPGVGGKYTAWDGYIWGVNLELEPGKYFVQSWHTTEFPEGSEDSRLEVQLVAVEERTKVTLMHTNIPDGQGAMYKQGWHDHYFEPMKDYFSKESQD
;
A
#
# COMPACT_ATOMS: atom_id res chain seq x y z
N MET A 1 12.82 9.51 17.44
CA MET A 1 11.37 9.86 17.50
C MET A 1 10.69 9.05 16.43
N ALA A 2 9.39 8.73 16.54
CA ALA A 2 8.73 8.07 15.42
C ALA A 2 8.73 9.00 14.19
N GLU A 3 8.95 8.44 13.01
CA GLU A 3 9.07 9.15 11.75
C GLU A 3 7.76 9.10 10.95
N ALA A 4 7.62 10.05 10.04
CA ALA A 4 6.52 10.14 9.09
C ALA A 4 7.05 10.49 7.71
N ILE A 5 6.50 9.84 6.69
CA ILE A 5 6.82 10.08 5.29
C ILE A 5 5.54 10.22 4.48
N GLU A 6 5.62 11.07 3.46
CA GLU A 6 4.59 11.17 2.42
C GLU A 6 5.26 10.90 1.07
N VAL A 7 4.64 10.02 0.28
CA VAL A 7 5.03 9.74 -1.10
C VAL A 7 3.79 9.67 -1.98
N SER A 8 3.94 10.02 -3.25
CA SER A 8 2.83 9.92 -4.20
C SER A 8 3.32 9.56 -5.60
N ALA A 9 2.45 8.92 -6.36
CA ALA A 9 2.66 8.63 -7.77
C ALA A 9 1.34 8.66 -8.54
N GLU A 10 1.43 8.94 -9.83
CA GLU A 10 0.32 8.75 -10.76
C GLU A 10 0.39 7.36 -11.37
N ILE A 11 -0.72 6.62 -11.26
CA ILE A 11 -0.88 5.25 -11.74
C ILE A 11 -1.92 5.26 -12.87
N PRO A 12 -1.68 4.60 -14.02
CA PRO A 12 -2.58 4.60 -15.17
C PRO A 12 -3.75 3.62 -14.98
N ALA A 13 -4.53 3.84 -13.92
CA ALA A 13 -5.73 3.07 -13.60
C ALA A 13 -6.75 3.96 -12.87
N SER A 14 -8.00 3.50 -12.83
CA SER A 14 -9.04 4.15 -12.03
C SER A 14 -8.79 3.97 -10.53
N PRO A 15 -9.34 4.86 -9.68
CA PRO A 15 -9.26 4.69 -8.23
C PRO A 15 -9.86 3.37 -7.76
N GLU A 16 -10.94 2.92 -8.40
CA GLU A 16 -11.62 1.66 -8.08
C GLU A 16 -10.73 0.44 -8.34
N SER A 17 -10.04 0.40 -9.50
CA SER A 17 -9.14 -0.70 -9.84
C SER A 17 -7.94 -0.77 -8.90
N ILE A 18 -7.37 0.38 -8.52
CA ILE A 18 -6.27 0.43 -7.55
C ILE A 18 -6.74 -0.01 -6.16
N TYR A 19 -7.91 0.44 -5.74
CA TYR A 19 -8.50 0.06 -4.45
C TYR A 19 -8.73 -1.44 -4.36
N GLU A 20 -9.31 -2.05 -5.40
CA GLU A 20 -9.54 -3.49 -5.47
C GLU A 20 -8.22 -4.26 -5.47
N ALA A 21 -7.26 -3.85 -6.31
CA ALA A 21 -5.97 -4.51 -6.40
C ALA A 21 -5.17 -4.45 -5.09
N TRP A 22 -5.31 -3.37 -4.32
CA TRP A 22 -4.63 -3.23 -3.04
C TRP A 22 -5.24 -4.12 -1.95
N LEU A 23 -6.57 -4.26 -1.93
CA LEU A 23 -7.28 -4.91 -0.83
C LEU A 23 -7.69 -6.37 -1.11
N ASP A 24 -7.49 -6.87 -2.34
CA ASP A 24 -7.59 -8.28 -2.67
C ASP A 24 -6.21 -8.94 -2.68
N GLY A 25 -6.01 -9.99 -1.89
CA GLY A 25 -4.70 -10.64 -1.77
C GLY A 25 -4.15 -11.22 -3.07
N LYS A 26 -5.00 -11.69 -3.99
CA LYS A 26 -4.54 -12.25 -5.28
C LYS A 26 -4.13 -11.15 -6.22
N LEU A 27 -4.92 -10.09 -6.31
CA LEU A 27 -4.59 -8.93 -7.14
C LEU A 27 -3.37 -8.19 -6.57
N HIS A 28 -3.26 -8.04 -5.25
CA HIS A 28 -2.11 -7.44 -4.61
C HIS A 28 -0.83 -8.22 -4.92
N ALA A 29 -0.92 -9.56 -4.90
CA ALA A 29 0.21 -10.40 -5.28
C ALA A 29 0.58 -10.27 -6.76
N ALA A 30 -0.41 -10.21 -7.66
CA ALA A 30 -0.17 -9.99 -9.08
C ALA A 30 0.44 -8.61 -9.37
N MET A 31 -0.02 -7.58 -8.64
CA MET A 31 0.42 -6.19 -8.76
C MET A 31 1.85 -5.97 -8.24
N THR A 32 2.19 -6.57 -7.09
CA THR A 32 3.52 -6.39 -6.46
C THR A 32 4.55 -7.43 -6.89
N GLY A 33 4.10 -8.56 -7.44
CA GLY A 33 4.96 -9.68 -7.82
C GLY A 33 5.39 -10.60 -6.67
N ALA A 34 4.86 -10.40 -5.46
CA ALA A 34 5.18 -11.19 -4.27
C ALA A 34 3.90 -11.68 -3.57
N GLY A 35 3.96 -12.78 -2.80
CA GLY A 35 2.79 -13.37 -2.16
C GLY A 35 2.08 -12.41 -1.20
N ALA A 36 0.76 -12.35 -1.27
CA ALA A 36 -0.08 -11.53 -0.40
C ALA A 36 -1.37 -12.26 -0.01
N SER A 37 -1.93 -11.87 1.13
CA SER A 37 -3.25 -12.30 1.60
C SER A 37 -4.02 -11.10 2.15
N ALA A 38 -5.34 -11.11 2.02
CA ALA A 38 -6.17 -10.05 2.56
C ALA A 38 -7.54 -10.62 2.97
N GLU A 39 -7.94 -10.34 4.21
CA GLU A 39 -9.29 -10.56 4.68
C GLU A 39 -10.15 -9.32 4.38
N PRO A 40 -11.39 -9.49 3.89
CA PRO A 40 -12.23 -8.37 3.50
C PRO A 40 -12.77 -7.61 4.71
N GLY A 41 -12.93 -6.29 4.55
CA GLY A 41 -13.60 -5.42 5.52
C GLY A 41 -12.70 -4.85 6.60
N VAL A 42 -13.27 -3.93 7.40
CA VAL A 42 -12.60 -3.32 8.55
C VAL A 42 -12.37 -4.38 9.63
N GLY A 43 -11.17 -4.41 10.20
CA GLY A 43 -10.69 -5.45 11.11
C GLY A 43 -10.10 -6.67 10.40
N GLY A 44 -10.19 -6.76 9.08
CA GLY A 44 -9.57 -7.82 8.29
C GLY A 44 -8.05 -7.75 8.32
N LYS A 45 -7.40 -8.88 8.53
CA LYS A 45 -5.94 -9.00 8.51
C LYS A 45 -5.41 -9.12 7.08
N TYR A 46 -4.20 -8.64 6.85
CA TYR A 46 -3.52 -8.82 5.57
C TYR A 46 -2.03 -9.15 5.76
N THR A 47 -1.45 -9.73 4.72
CA THR A 47 -0.01 -9.89 4.56
C THR A 47 0.41 -9.48 3.16
N ALA A 48 1.62 -8.95 3.01
CA ALA A 48 2.21 -8.65 1.70
C ALA A 48 3.69 -9.03 1.67
N TRP A 49 4.27 -9.09 0.47
CA TRP A 49 5.69 -9.38 0.28
C TRP A 49 6.15 -10.69 0.93
N ASP A 50 5.43 -11.79 0.67
CA ASP A 50 5.70 -13.13 1.19
C ASP A 50 5.73 -13.20 2.73
N GLY A 51 4.91 -12.37 3.37
CA GLY A 51 4.80 -12.28 4.83
C GLY A 51 5.81 -11.33 5.48
N TYR A 52 6.59 -10.61 4.68
CA TYR A 52 7.45 -9.53 5.16
C TYR A 52 6.65 -8.41 5.83
N ILE A 53 5.48 -8.07 5.27
CA ILE A 53 4.55 -7.06 5.78
C ILE A 53 3.30 -7.74 6.30
N TRP A 54 2.76 -7.24 7.41
CA TRP A 54 1.43 -7.59 7.90
C TRP A 54 0.73 -6.40 8.55
N GLY A 55 -0.59 -6.54 8.75
CA GLY A 55 -1.38 -5.51 9.40
C GLY A 55 -2.87 -5.80 9.39
N VAL A 56 -3.65 -4.76 9.72
CA VAL A 56 -5.12 -4.81 9.80
C VAL A 56 -5.74 -3.62 9.09
N ASN A 57 -6.83 -3.85 8.35
CA ASN A 57 -7.65 -2.78 7.77
C ASN A 57 -8.36 -2.01 8.89
N LEU A 58 -8.04 -0.72 9.04
CA LEU A 58 -8.61 0.13 10.08
C LEU A 58 -9.82 0.91 9.57
N GLU A 59 -9.75 1.44 8.35
CA GLU A 59 -10.80 2.24 7.72
C GLU A 59 -10.83 1.95 6.23
N LEU A 60 -12.02 1.87 5.63
CA LEU A 60 -12.21 1.51 4.23
C LEU A 60 -13.29 2.40 3.60
N GLU A 61 -12.90 3.23 2.65
CA GLU A 61 -13.79 4.00 1.77
C GLU A 61 -13.56 3.61 0.30
N PRO A 62 -14.44 2.78 -0.27
CA PRO A 62 -14.28 2.23 -1.62
C PRO A 62 -13.91 3.26 -2.68
N GLY A 63 -12.80 3.01 -3.39
CA GLY A 63 -12.32 3.83 -4.51
C GLY A 63 -11.79 5.22 -4.12
N LYS A 64 -11.61 5.51 -2.82
CA LYS A 64 -11.23 6.85 -2.36
C LYS A 64 -10.11 6.87 -1.34
N TYR A 65 -10.25 6.08 -0.29
CA TYR A 65 -9.38 6.17 0.88
C TYR A 65 -9.41 4.88 1.67
N PHE A 66 -8.30 4.51 2.27
CA PHE A 66 -8.26 3.46 3.27
C PHE A 66 -7.07 3.63 4.20
N VAL A 67 -7.18 2.97 5.35
CA VAL A 67 -6.16 2.99 6.40
C VAL A 67 -5.85 1.57 6.82
N GLN A 68 -4.56 1.28 6.97
CA GLN A 68 -4.06 0.02 7.47
C GLN A 68 -3.10 0.26 8.64
N SER A 69 -3.17 -0.57 9.68
CA SER A 69 -1.99 -0.76 10.54
C SER A 69 -0.95 -1.49 9.71
N TRP A 70 0.32 -1.20 9.93
CA TRP A 70 1.40 -1.72 9.10
C TRP A 70 2.59 -2.10 9.98
N HIS A 71 3.19 -3.25 9.69
CA HIS A 71 4.35 -3.76 10.43
C HIS A 71 5.21 -4.61 9.50
N THR A 72 6.51 -4.70 9.79
CA THR A 72 7.42 -5.60 9.07
C THR A 72 8.36 -6.37 9.97
N THR A 73 9.03 -7.37 9.41
CA THR A 73 10.08 -8.11 10.13
C THR A 73 11.29 -7.25 10.51
N GLU A 74 11.44 -6.05 9.95
CA GLU A 74 12.53 -5.12 10.25
C GLU A 74 12.22 -4.14 11.39
N PHE A 75 10.97 -4.11 11.86
CA PHE A 75 10.60 -3.31 13.01
C PHE A 75 11.25 -3.89 14.29
N PRO A 76 11.71 -3.03 15.23
CA PRO A 76 12.28 -3.50 16.48
C PRO A 76 11.29 -4.35 17.29
N GLU A 77 11.82 -5.31 18.06
CA GLU A 77 11.00 -6.13 18.95
C GLU A 77 10.22 -5.24 19.94
N GLY A 78 8.90 -5.49 20.04
CA GLY A 78 8.00 -4.74 20.93
C GLY A 78 7.63 -3.34 20.43
N SER A 79 8.01 -2.97 19.20
CA SER A 79 7.49 -1.76 18.57
C SER A 79 5.99 -1.88 18.27
N GLU A 80 5.31 -0.74 18.26
CA GLU A 80 3.91 -0.66 17.85
C GLU A 80 3.79 -0.75 16.32
N ASP A 81 2.62 -1.12 15.83
CA ASP A 81 2.31 -1.01 14.41
C ASP A 81 2.37 0.46 13.96
N SER A 82 2.96 0.68 12.79
CA SER A 82 2.86 1.96 12.11
C SER A 82 1.48 2.13 11.47
N ARG A 83 1.20 3.32 10.96
CA ARG A 83 -0.09 3.65 10.31
C ARG A 83 0.14 4.07 8.88
N LEU A 84 -0.50 3.37 7.96
CA LEU A 84 -0.51 3.66 6.53
C LEU A 84 -1.88 4.18 6.13
N GLU A 85 -1.92 5.41 5.61
CA GLU A 85 -3.10 6.00 5.02
C GLU A 85 -2.89 6.16 3.51
N VAL A 86 -3.86 5.71 2.73
CA VAL A 86 -3.80 5.73 1.27
C VAL A 86 -4.97 6.53 0.73
N GLN A 87 -4.65 7.56 -0.04
CA GLN A 87 -5.64 8.37 -0.73
C GLN A 87 -5.55 8.15 -2.24
N LEU A 88 -6.71 7.96 -2.86
CA LEU A 88 -6.87 7.73 -4.29
C LEU A 88 -7.67 8.90 -4.87
N VAL A 89 -7.04 9.68 -5.74
CA VAL A 89 -7.67 10.83 -6.41
C VAL A 89 -7.58 10.65 -7.91
N ALA A 90 -8.73 10.57 -8.58
CA ALA A 90 -8.77 10.55 -10.04
C ALA A 90 -8.17 11.85 -10.61
N VAL A 91 -7.27 11.71 -11.58
CA VAL A 91 -6.65 12.81 -12.32
C VAL A 91 -6.64 12.41 -13.80
N GLU A 92 -7.54 12.98 -14.58
CA GLU A 92 -7.77 12.61 -15.98
C GLU A 92 -8.05 11.09 -16.14
N GLU A 93 -7.25 10.36 -16.92
CA GLU A 93 -7.32 8.91 -17.11
C GLU A 93 -6.41 8.13 -16.15
N ARG A 94 -5.95 8.78 -15.07
CA ARG A 94 -5.03 8.23 -14.08
C ARG A 94 -5.58 8.42 -12.67
N THR A 95 -4.87 7.85 -11.71
CA THR A 95 -5.10 8.10 -10.28
C THR A 95 -3.82 8.56 -9.63
N LYS A 96 -3.88 9.69 -8.94
CA LYS A 96 -2.85 10.08 -7.98
C LYS A 96 -3.06 9.26 -6.70
N VAL A 97 -2.12 8.38 -6.42
CA VAL A 97 -2.04 7.61 -5.18
C VAL A 97 -1.10 8.35 -4.24
N THR A 98 -1.61 8.75 -3.07
CA THR A 98 -0.81 9.38 -2.01
C THR A 98 -0.76 8.44 -0.82
N LEU A 99 0.45 8.10 -0.35
CA LEU A 99 0.68 7.30 0.84
C LEU A 99 1.24 8.19 1.93
N MET A 100 0.55 8.24 3.06
CA MET A 100 1.03 8.84 4.31
C MET A 100 1.35 7.72 5.28
N HIS A 101 2.64 7.50 5.55
CA HIS A 101 3.11 6.45 6.44
C HIS A 101 3.70 7.09 7.70
N THR A 102 3.03 6.90 8.83
CA THR A 102 3.33 7.53 10.12
C THR A 102 3.61 6.47 11.19
N ASN A 103 4.17 6.89 12.33
CA ASN A 103 4.57 6.00 13.41
C ASN A 103 5.65 4.97 12.99
N ILE A 104 6.52 5.35 12.05
CA ILE A 104 7.63 4.51 11.62
C ILE A 104 8.73 4.56 12.70
N PRO A 105 9.41 3.44 13.02
CA PRO A 105 10.56 3.45 13.92
C PRO A 105 11.65 4.44 13.47
N ASP A 106 12.31 5.06 14.45
CA ASP A 106 13.37 6.06 14.24
C ASP A 106 14.48 5.53 13.33
N GLY A 107 14.87 6.30 12.31
CA GLY A 107 15.90 5.92 11.35
C GLY A 107 15.44 5.03 10.20
N GLN A 108 14.17 4.62 10.14
CA GLN A 108 13.63 3.75 9.08
C GLN A 108 12.74 4.49 8.05
N GLY A 109 12.45 5.78 8.21
CA GLY A 109 11.57 6.50 7.27
C GLY A 109 12.15 6.59 5.86
N ALA A 110 13.45 6.87 5.72
CA ALA A 110 14.09 7.00 4.40
C ALA A 110 14.09 5.68 3.60
N MET A 111 14.31 4.54 4.27
CA MET A 111 14.28 3.23 3.61
C MET A 111 12.87 2.87 3.14
N TYR A 112 11.83 3.10 3.95
CA TYR A 112 10.45 2.83 3.51
C TYR A 112 9.96 3.82 2.47
N LYS A 113 10.46 5.07 2.50
CA LYS A 113 10.19 6.03 1.43
C LYS A 113 10.66 5.49 0.07
N GLN A 114 11.89 5.00 0.01
CA GLN A 114 12.41 4.39 -1.20
C GLN A 114 11.68 3.08 -1.55
N GLY A 115 11.42 2.23 -0.54
CA GLY A 115 10.70 0.97 -0.73
C GLY A 115 9.31 1.15 -1.33
N TRP A 116 8.54 2.18 -0.94
CA TRP A 116 7.25 2.48 -1.57
C TRP A 116 7.37 2.81 -3.06
N HIS A 117 8.45 3.44 -3.49
CA HIS A 117 8.69 3.69 -4.91
C HIS A 117 9.02 2.39 -5.65
N ASP A 118 10.02 1.66 -5.16
CA ASP A 118 10.61 0.52 -5.88
C ASP A 118 9.72 -0.73 -5.86
N HIS A 119 8.98 -0.92 -4.76
CA HIS A 119 8.23 -2.16 -4.50
C HIS A 119 6.71 -1.98 -4.63
N TYR A 120 6.21 -0.76 -4.77
CA TYR A 120 4.79 -0.51 -4.97
C TYR A 120 4.54 0.34 -6.21
N PHE A 121 5.00 1.59 -6.25
CA PHE A 121 4.64 2.48 -7.35
C PHE A 121 5.18 2.05 -8.71
N GLU A 122 6.41 1.53 -8.80
CA GLU A 122 6.94 0.99 -10.05
C GLU A 122 6.17 -0.26 -10.51
N PRO A 123 6.02 -1.32 -9.69
CA PRO A 123 5.20 -2.49 -10.05
C PRO A 123 3.75 -2.15 -10.41
N MET A 124 3.11 -1.23 -9.69
CA MET A 124 1.75 -0.77 -9.99
C MET A 124 1.66 -0.18 -11.39
N LYS A 125 2.59 0.70 -11.77
CA LYS A 125 2.60 1.30 -13.11
C LYS A 125 2.74 0.23 -14.18
N ASP A 126 3.62 -0.74 -13.97
CA ASP A 126 3.85 -1.84 -14.92
C ASP A 126 2.65 -2.77 -15.03
N TYR A 127 2.00 -3.09 -13.91
CA TYR A 127 0.80 -3.93 -13.85
C TYR A 127 -0.36 -3.28 -14.61
N PHE A 128 -0.71 -2.03 -14.26
CA PHE A 128 -1.87 -1.34 -14.83
C PHE A 128 -1.65 -0.85 -16.26
N SER A 129 -0.40 -0.59 -16.66
CA SER A 129 -0.11 -0.26 -18.06
C SER A 129 -0.38 -1.44 -19.00
N LYS A 130 -0.18 -2.68 -18.54
CA LYS A 130 -0.47 -3.90 -19.33
C LYS A 130 -1.97 -4.15 -19.43
N GLU A 131 -2.73 -3.98 -18.34
CA GLU A 131 -4.19 -4.12 -18.38
C GLU A 131 -4.87 -3.09 -19.30
N SER A 132 -4.30 -1.88 -19.45
CA SER A 132 -4.85 -0.86 -20.35
C SER A 132 -4.70 -1.17 -21.86
N GLN A 133 -3.98 -2.23 -22.23
CA GLN A 133 -3.73 -2.62 -23.63
C GLN A 133 -4.57 -3.81 -24.12
N ASP A 134 -5.38 -4.41 -23.25
CA ASP A 134 -6.33 -5.49 -23.58
C ASP A 134 -7.77 -4.97 -23.75
#